data_AF-A0A1Y5YD44-F1
#
_entry.id   AF-A0A1Y5YD44-F1
#
_cell.length_a   1.000
_cell.length_b   1.000
_cell.length_c   1.000
_cell.angle_alpha   90.00
_cell.angle_beta   90.00
_cell.angle_gamma   90.00
#
_symmetry.space_group_name_H-M   'P 1'
#
loop_
_entity.id
_entity.type
_entity.pdbx_description
1 polymer ?
#
loop_
_entity_poly.entity_id
_entity_poly.type
_entity_poly.pdbx_seq_one_letter_code
_entity_poly.pdbx_strand_id
1 'polypeptide(L)' 'MGKDGTADLSAVDAVVNEVRGELPLGCVVVNKSTVPQGTAMRMQELLARPDVAVVSNPGFLRACGVPKVSRVV' A
#
# COMPACT_ATOMS: atom_id res chain seq x y z
N MET A 1 -7.83 2.88 -14.36
CA MET A 1 -9.17 3.24 -13.82
C MET A 1 -10.06 2.05 -14.08
N GLY A 2 -10.66 1.46 -13.04
CA GLY A 2 -11.59 0.35 -13.21
C GLY A 2 -12.80 0.77 -14.05
N LYS A 3 -13.43 -0.18 -14.74
CA LYS A 3 -14.53 0.07 -15.69
C LYS A 3 -15.72 0.85 -15.10
N ASP A 4 -15.85 0.89 -13.77
CA ASP A 4 -16.95 1.53 -13.05
C ASP A 4 -16.52 2.76 -12.22
N GLY A 5 -15.34 3.35 -12.50
CA GLY A 5 -14.79 4.45 -11.69
C GLY A 5 -14.16 3.99 -10.37
N THR A 6 -14.08 2.68 -10.15
CA THR A 6 -13.36 2.07 -9.04
C THR A 6 -11.86 2.29 -9.21
N ALA A 7 -11.15 2.48 -8.09
CA ALA A 7 -9.70 2.57 -8.13
C ALA A 7 -9.14 1.24 -8.63
N ASP A 8 -8.22 1.35 -9.57
CA ASP A 8 -7.47 0.19 -10.04
C ASP A 8 -6.37 -0.12 -9.02
N LEU A 9 -6.50 -1.26 -8.35
CA LEU A 9 -5.58 -1.72 -7.31
C LEU A 9 -4.59 -2.77 -7.83
N SER A 10 -4.58 -3.08 -9.14
CA SER A 10 -3.70 -4.10 -9.72
C SER A 10 -2.21 -3.87 -9.41
N ALA A 11 -1.77 -2.61 -9.47
CA ALA A 11 -0.39 -2.24 -9.11
C ALA A 11 -0.08 -2.48 -7.63
N VAL A 12 -1.05 -2.21 -6.73
CA VAL A 12 -0.89 -2.45 -5.29
C VAL A 12 -0.80 -3.95 -5.03
N ASP A 13 -1.67 -4.73 -5.65
CA ASP A 13 -1.72 -6.18 -5.49
C ASP A 13 -0.43 -6.84 -6.01
N ALA A 14 0.10 -6.38 -7.14
CA ALA A 14 1.37 -6.87 -7.70
C ALA A 14 2.54 -6.62 -6.74
N VAL A 15 2.68 -5.39 -6.24
CA VAL A 15 3.75 -5.02 -5.31
C VAL A 15 3.66 -5.83 -4.00
N VAL A 16 2.45 -5.99 -3.44
CA VAL A 16 2.28 -6.79 -2.21
C VAL A 16 2.71 -8.24 -2.43
N ASN A 17 2.35 -8.84 -3.57
CA ASN A 17 2.74 -10.22 -3.87
C ASN A 17 4.25 -10.37 -4.08
N GLU A 18 4.91 -9.35 -4.65
CA GLU A 18 6.36 -9.32 -4.85
C GLU A 18 7.11 -9.21 -3.52
N VAL A 19 6.74 -8.26 -2.66
CA VAL A 19 7.55 -7.93 -1.48
C VAL A 19 7.27 -8.81 -0.25
N ARG A 20 6.12 -9.47 -0.16
CA ARG A 20 5.67 -10.18 1.07
C ARG A 20 6.68 -11.18 1.64
N GLY A 21 7.47 -11.82 0.78
CA GLY A 21 8.48 -12.81 1.17
C GLY A 21 9.78 -12.19 1.70
N GLU A 22 10.02 -10.92 1.38
CA GLU A 22 11.24 -10.19 1.70
C GLU A 22 11.07 -9.27 2.93
N LEU A 23 9.84 -9.08 3.41
CA LEU A 23 9.56 -8.21 4.54
C LEU A 23 10.14 -8.77 5.86
N PRO A 24 10.93 -7.95 6.59
CA PRO A 24 11.42 -8.30 7.91
C PRO A 24 10.28 -8.56 8.91
N LEU A 25 10.60 -9.33 9.96
CA LEU A 25 9.70 -9.47 11.10
C LEU A 25 9.43 -8.11 11.74
N GLY A 26 8.17 -7.79 12.00
CA GLY A 26 7.77 -6.51 12.60
C GLY A 26 7.78 -5.31 11.65
N CYS A 27 7.95 -5.53 10.34
CA CYS A 27 7.90 -4.48 9.33
C CYS A 27 6.52 -3.78 9.30
N VAL A 28 6.52 -2.50 8.91
CA VAL A 28 5.30 -1.71 8.71
C VAL A 28 5.18 -1.27 7.25
N VAL A 29 4.12 -1.70 6.58
CA VAL A 29 3.77 -1.28 5.23
C VAL A 29 2.85 -0.06 5.29
N VAL A 30 3.28 1.04 4.69
CA VAL A 30 2.55 2.32 4.71
C VAL A 30 1.91 2.59 3.36
N ASN A 31 0.57 2.62 3.31
CA ASN A 31 -0.15 3.03 2.12
C ASN A 31 -0.19 4.57 2.03
N LYS A 32 0.66 5.15 1.18
CA LYS A 32 0.81 6.61 1.05
C LYS A 32 -0.10 7.24 -0.01
N SER A 33 -0.61 6.42 -0.93
CA SER A 33 -1.46 6.86 -2.05
C SER A 33 -2.89 7.13 -1.61
N THR A 34 -3.64 7.90 -2.40
CA THR A 34 -5.08 8.02 -2.24
C THR A 34 -5.73 6.75 -2.79
N VAL A 35 -6.10 5.86 -1.89
CA VAL A 35 -6.74 4.57 -2.21
C VAL A 35 -8.16 4.54 -1.63
N PRO A 36 -9.06 3.69 -2.15
CA PRO A 36 -10.36 3.49 -1.53
C PRO A 36 -10.25 2.99 -0.09
N GLN A 37 -11.29 3.26 0.70
CA GLN A 37 -11.45 2.64 2.01
C GLN A 37 -11.41 1.10 1.87
N GLY A 38 -10.85 0.43 2.87
CA GLY A 38 -10.71 -1.03 2.86
C GLY A 38 -9.45 -1.56 2.16
N THR A 39 -8.73 -0.73 1.39
CA THR A 39 -7.48 -1.16 0.72
C THR A 39 -6.44 -1.67 1.72
N ALA A 40 -6.31 -1.04 2.90
CA ALA A 40 -5.38 -1.51 3.94
C ALA A 40 -5.74 -2.91 4.48
N MET A 41 -7.03 -3.20 4.65
CA MET A 41 -7.50 -4.52 5.09
C MET A 41 -7.21 -5.58 4.03
N ARG A 42 -7.52 -5.29 2.76
CA ARG A 42 -7.19 -6.15 1.63
C ARG A 42 -5.68 -6.45 1.52
N MET A 43 -4.83 -5.44 1.75
CA MET A 43 -3.37 -5.64 1.76
C MET A 43 -2.93 -6.56 2.91
N GLN A 44 -3.54 -6.45 4.11
CA GLN A 44 -3.24 -7.36 5.22
C GLN A 44 -3.60 -8.82 4.86
N GLU A 45 -4.75 -9.03 4.23
CA GLU A 45 -5.18 -10.35 3.76
C GLU A 45 -4.22 -10.93 2.70
N LEU A 46 -3.79 -10.11 1.74
CA LEU A 46 -2.85 -10.52 0.68
C LEU A 46 -1.44 -10.81 1.22
N LEU A 47 -0.97 -10.03 2.19
CA LEU A 47 0.31 -10.27 2.86
C LEU A 47 0.29 -11.61 3.60
N ALA A 48 -0.84 -11.97 4.23
CA ALA A 48 -0.99 -13.17 5.07
C ALA A 48 0.12 -13.30 6.14
N ARG A 49 0.59 -12.16 6.65
CA ARG A 49 1.69 -12.03 7.62
C ARG A 49 1.20 -11.25 8.84
N PRO A 50 0.80 -11.94 9.93
CA PRO A 50 0.27 -11.26 11.13
C PRO A 50 1.33 -10.42 11.86
N ASP A 51 2.61 -10.65 11.57
CA ASP A 51 3.75 -9.90 12.10
C ASP A 51 4.05 -8.61 11.33
N VAL A 52 3.37 -8.35 10.22
CA VAL A 52 3.55 -7.15 9.39
C VAL A 52 2.31 -6.26 9.51
N ALA A 53 2.49 -5.04 10.02
CA ALA A 53 1.39 -4.08 10.13
C ALA A 53 1.19 -3.34 8.81
N VAL A 54 -0.06 -3.10 8.42
CA VAL A 54 -0.40 -2.20 7.31
C VAL A 54 -1.12 -0.98 7.84
N VAL A 55 -0.59 0.20 7.54
CA VAL A 55 -1.15 1.48 7.96
C VAL A 55 -1.42 2.37 6.75
N SER A 56 -2.35 3.32 6.89
CA SER A 56 -2.63 4.31 5.85
C SER A 56 -2.08 5.68 6.27
N ASN A 57 -1.30 6.31 5.39
CA ASN A 57 -0.79 7.66 5.56
C ASN A 57 -1.26 8.51 4.36
N PRO A 58 -2.52 8.96 4.32
CA PRO A 58 -3.02 9.77 3.23
C PRO A 58 -2.17 11.03 3.05
N GLY A 59 -1.83 11.39 1.81
CA GLY A 59 -1.05 12.58 1.51
C GLY A 59 -1.94 13.79 1.23
N PHE A 60 -1.81 14.86 2.02
CA PHE A 60 -2.52 16.14 1.81
C PHE A 60 -1.68 17.20 1.10
N LEU A 61 -0.72 16.79 0.26
CA LEU A 61 0.15 17.71 -0.47
C LEU A 61 -0.50 18.10 -1.80
N ARG A 62 -0.41 19.38 -2.16
CA ARG A 62 -0.67 19.85 -3.53
C ARG A 62 0.41 19.29 -4.44
N ALA A 63 0.05 18.98 -5.69
CA ALA A 63 0.96 18.41 -6.68
C ALA A 63 2.07 19.41 -7.04
N CYS A 64 3.12 19.44 -6.24
CA CYS A 64 4.44 19.93 -6.61
C CYS A 64 5.31 18.69 -6.75
N GLY A 65 5.96 18.49 -7.90
CA GLY A 65 6.55 17.22 -8.38
C GLY A 65 7.74 16.66 -7.59
N VAL A 66 7.77 16.80 -6.27
CA VAL A 66 8.80 16.21 -5.42
C VAL A 66 8.52 14.70 -5.26
N PRO A 67 9.49 13.83 -5.60
CA PRO A 67 9.32 12.40 -5.43
C PRO A 67 9.12 12.06 -3.94
N LYS A 68 8.07 11.30 -3.63
CA LYS A 68 7.87 10.76 -2.29
C LYS A 68 8.75 9.52 -2.13
N VAL A 69 9.89 9.65 -1.47
CA VAL A 69 10.72 8.50 -1.07
C VAL A 69 10.11 7.89 0.18
N SER A 70 9.54 6.70 0.07
CA SER A 70 9.11 5.90 1.21
C SER A 70 10.07 4.72 1.30
N ARG A 71 10.95 4.74 2.31
CA ARG A 71 11.82 3.61 2.62
C ARG A 71 10.99 2.58 3.38
N VAL A 72 10.86 1.38 2.84
CA VAL A 72 10.37 0.23 3.60
C VAL A 72 11.46 -0.08 4.63
N VAL A 73 11.11 0.03 5.91
CA VAL A 73 11.94 -0.39 7.05
C VAL A 73 11.25 -1.54 7.76
#